data_AF-A0A382VD34-F1
#
_entry.id   AF-A0A382VD34-F1
#
_cell.length_a   1.000
_cell.length_b   1.000
_cell.length_c   1.000
_cell.angle_alpha   90.00
_cell.angle_beta   90.00
_cell.angle_gamma   90.00
#
_symmetry.space_group_name_H-M   'P 1'
#
loop_
_entity.id
_entity.type
_entity.pdbx_description
1 polymer ?
#
loop_
_entity_poly.entity_id
_entity_poly.type
_entity_poly.pdbx_seq_one_letter_code
_entity_poly.pdbx_strand_id
1 'polypeptide(L)' 'MQRLLLVTLGCFWLFMTWQLWRVEYAGQKLGAAVEISTVWDKIRRAPDDSHLQIVHAPSGQLLGELDWE' A
#
# COMPACT_ATOMS: atom_id res chain seq x y z
N MET A 1 43.51 25.83 -8.38
CA MET A 1 42.61 25.25 -9.41
C MET A 1 41.87 24.02 -8.89
N GLN A 2 42.56 22.95 -8.46
CA GLN A 2 41.91 21.70 -8.01
C GLN A 2 40.92 21.85 -6.84
N ARG A 3 41.23 22.67 -5.84
CA ARG A 3 40.36 22.90 -4.68
C ARG A 3 39.02 23.54 -5.07
N LEU A 4 39.05 24.46 -6.05
CA LEU A 4 37.83 25.10 -6.56
C LEU A 4 36.96 24.10 -7.33
N LEU A 5 37.58 23.24 -8.15
CA LEU A 5 36.86 22.19 -8.87
C LEU A 5 36.15 21.21 -7.91
N LEU A 6 36.83 20.81 -6.84
CA LEU A 6 36.24 19.93 -5.82
C LEU A 6 35.06 20.58 -5.09
N VAL A 7 35.17 21.88 -4.77
CA VAL A 7 34.07 22.62 -4.13
C VAL A 7 32.88 22.76 -5.07
N THR A 8 33.09 23.13 -6.33
CA THR A 8 32.01 23.23 -7.32
C THR A 8 31.35 21.88 -7.56
N LEU A 9 32.13 20.81 -7.66
CA LEU A 9 31.62 19.44 -7.84
C LEU A 9 30.82 18.99 -6.61
N GLY A 10 31.29 19.27 -5.40
CA GLY A 10 30.58 18.97 -4.16
C GLY A 10 29.25 19.73 -4.05
N CYS A 11 29.24 21.02 -4.38
CA CYS A 11 28.01 21.83 -4.42
C CYS A 11 27.02 21.31 -5.47
N PHE A 12 27.51 20.96 -6.67
CA PHE A 12 26.69 20.39 -7.72
C PHE A 12 26.06 19.05 -7.28
N TRP A 13 26.85 18.18 -6.66
CA TRP A 13 26.39 16.89 -6.17
C TRP A 13 25.32 17.03 -5.07
N LEU A 14 25.53 17.92 -4.10
CA LEU A 14 24.55 18.22 -3.06
C LEU A 14 23.25 18.78 -3.64
N PHE A 15 23.35 19.69 -4.61
CA PHE A 15 22.19 20.27 -5.27
C PHE A 15 21.36 19.23 -6.03
N MET A 16 22.02 18.35 -6.79
CA MET A 16 21.34 17.28 -7.52
C MET A 16 20.70 16.26 -6.58
N THR A 17 21.38 15.91 -5.47
CA THR A 17 20.85 15.01 -4.44
C THR A 17 19.61 15.62 -3.77
N TRP A 18 19.66 16.91 -3.45
CA TRP A 18 18.53 17.63 -2.88
C TRP A 18 17.33 17.67 -3.83
N GLN A 19 17.57 17.93 -5.12
CA GLN A 19 16.51 17.96 -6.13
C GLN A 19 15.89 16.57 -6.36
N LEU A 20 16.71 15.50 -6.34
CA LEU A 20 16.23 14.12 -6.38
C LEU A 20 15.32 13.81 -5.20
N TRP A 21 15.75 14.15 -3.98
CA TRP A 21 14.91 14.04 -2.79
C TRP A 21 13.61 14.81 -2.94
N ARG A 22 13.66 16.04 -3.44
CA ARG A 22 12.45 16.82 -3.68
C ARG A 22 11.53 16.17 -4.71
N VAL A 23 12.04 15.59 -5.79
CA VAL A 23 11.18 14.94 -6.79
C VAL A 23 10.56 13.66 -6.22
N GLU A 24 11.35 12.84 -5.55
CA GLU A 24 10.88 11.59 -4.92
C GLU A 24 9.81 11.89 -3.85
N TYR A 25 10.12 12.79 -2.92
CA TYR A 25 9.27 13.07 -1.76
C TYR A 25 8.21 14.17 -1.97
N ALA A 26 8.34 15.06 -2.97
CA ALA A 26 7.27 16.00 -3.33
C ALA A 26 6.31 15.40 -4.38
N GLY A 27 6.75 14.37 -5.12
CA GLY A 27 5.94 13.62 -6.08
C GLY A 27 5.19 12.45 -5.45
N GLN A 28 5.69 11.88 -4.34
CA GLN A 28 4.88 11.07 -3.44
C GLN A 28 3.86 11.97 -2.74
N LYS A 29 2.74 12.19 -3.43
CA LYS A 29 1.47 11.87 -2.78
C LYS A 29 1.69 10.54 -2.09
N LEU A 30 1.94 10.56 -0.77
CA LEU A 30 1.75 9.41 0.11
C LEU A 30 0.52 8.70 -0.46
N GLY A 31 0.71 7.54 -1.10
CA GLY A 31 -0.29 6.96 -1.99
C GLY A 31 -1.61 6.96 -1.25
N ALA A 32 -2.53 7.84 -1.67
CA ALA A 32 -3.67 8.37 -0.92
C ALA A 32 -3.54 8.17 0.59
N ALA A 33 -3.26 9.21 1.40
CA ALA A 33 -3.35 9.12 2.86
C ALA A 33 -4.73 8.58 3.29
N VAL A 34 -4.87 7.26 3.28
CA VAL A 34 -6.03 6.52 3.72
C VAL A 34 -5.92 6.62 5.20
N GLU A 35 -6.86 7.33 5.82
CA GLU A 35 -6.90 7.44 7.27
C GLU A 35 -6.78 6.05 7.89
N ILE A 36 -6.04 5.94 8.99
CA ILE A 36 -5.90 4.69 9.74
C ILE A 36 -7.26 4.10 10.12
N SER A 37 -8.29 4.95 10.26
CA SER A 37 -9.70 4.59 10.43
C SER A 37 -10.22 3.68 9.31
N THR A 38 -9.90 3.99 8.04
CA THR A 38 -10.36 3.25 6.86
C THR A 38 -9.63 1.90 6.74
N VAL A 39 -8.38 1.82 7.20
CA VAL A 39 -7.64 0.56 7.28
C VAL A 39 -8.28 -0.36 8.32
N TRP A 40 -8.59 0.16 9.51
CA TRP A 40 -9.30 -0.60 10.56
C TRP A 40 -10.71 -1.00 10.15
N ASP A 41 -11.43 -0.12 9.44
CA ASP A 41 -12.77 -0.41 8.95
C ASP A 41 -12.75 -1.53 7.89
N LYS A 42 -11.75 -1.51 7.00
CA LYS A 42 -11.50 -2.64 6.09
C LYS A 42 -11.11 -3.91 6.82
N ILE A 43 -10.21 -3.88 7.80
CA ILE A 43 -9.81 -5.09 8.54
C ILE A 43 -11.00 -5.70 9.29
N ARG A 44 -11.86 -4.86 9.88
CA ARG A 44 -13.02 -5.33 10.64
C ARG A 44 -14.16 -5.84 9.74
N ARG A 45 -14.35 -5.26 8.55
CA ARG A 45 -15.34 -5.71 7.55
C ARG A 45 -14.77 -6.68 6.50
N ALA A 46 -13.49 -7.02 6.58
CA ALA A 46 -12.84 -8.01 5.71
C ALA A 46 -13.15 -9.48 6.02
N PRO A 47 -13.72 -9.88 7.17
CA PRO A 47 -14.44 -11.15 7.21
C PRO A 47 -15.61 -10.99 6.23
N ASP A 48 -15.45 -11.53 5.02
CA ASP A 48 -16.58 -11.77 4.13
C ASP A 48 -17.60 -12.58 4.94
N ASP A 49 -18.87 -12.16 4.92
CA ASP A 49 -20.02 -12.96 5.38
C ASP A 49 -19.95 -14.31 4.64
N SER A 50 -19.26 -15.25 5.26
CA SER A 50 -18.85 -16.49 4.60
C SER A 50 -19.98 -17.49 4.80
N HIS A 51 -21.02 -17.33 3.97
CA HIS A 51 -22.10 -18.30 3.81
C HIS A 51 -21.53 -19.58 3.19
N LEU A 52 -21.17 -20.55 4.03
CA LEU A 52 -20.57 -21.80 3.58
C LEU A 52 -21.68 -22.84 3.40
N GLN A 53 -22.07 -23.06 2.14
CA GLN A 53 -23.05 -24.08 1.78
C GLN A 53 -22.35 -25.39 1.42
N ILE A 54 -22.68 -26.46 2.13
CA ILE A 54 -22.18 -27.81 1.86
C ILE A 54 -23.20 -28.51 0.96
N VAL A 55 -22.82 -28.74 -0.30
CA VAL A 55 -23.66 -29.44 -1.30
C VAL A 55 -23.05 -30.78 -1.69
N HIS A 56 -23.90 -31.78 -1.87
CA HIS A 56 -23.50 -33.08 -2.41
C HIS A 56 -23.27 -32.94 -3.93
N ALA A 57 -22.00 -32.82 -4.34
CA ALA A 57 -21.62 -32.54 -5.73
C ALA A 57 -22.28 -33.43 -6.82
N PRO A 58 -22.53 -34.73 -6.59
CA PRO A 58 -23.20 -35.58 -7.58
C PRO A 58 -24.71 -35.39 -7.72
N SER A 59 -25.43 -34.98 -6.66
CA SER A 59 -26.91 -34.86 -6.67
C SER A 59 -27.40 -33.42 -6.55
N GLY A 60 -26.51 -32.46 -6.28
CA GLY A 60 -26.85 -31.06 -6.02
C GLY A 60 -27.65 -30.85 -4.73
N GLN A 61 -27.78 -31.88 -3.88
CA GLN A 61 -28.57 -31.79 -2.66
C GLN A 61 -27.80 -31.01 -1.59
N LEU A 62 -28.43 -29.97 -1.03
CA LEU A 62 -27.91 -29.21 0.10
C LEU A 62 -27.87 -30.10 1.35
N LEU A 63 -26.68 -30.27 1.92
CA LEU A 63 -26.45 -31.07 3.12
C LEU A 63 -26.41 -30.21 4.39
N GLY A 64 -26.11 -28.92 4.26
CA GLY A 64 -26.14 -27.95 5.35
C GLY A 64 -25.57 -26.60 4.93
N GLU A 65 -25.87 -25.58 5.72
CA GLU A 65 -25.37 -24.21 5.57
C GLU A 65 -24.81 -23.75 6.91
N LEU A 66 -23.66 -23.09 6.87
CA LEU A 66 -22.99 -22.50 8.02
C LEU A 66 -22.82 -21.01 7.75
N ASP A 67 -23.54 -20.23 8.55
CA ASP A 67 -23.42 -18.77 8.57
C ASP A 67 -22.54 -18.37 9.75
N TRP A 68 -21.51 -17.62 9.44
CA TRP A 68 -20.63 -17.01 10.43
C TRP A 68 -20.91 -15.52 10.45
N GLU A 69 -21.79 -15.10 11.36
CA GLU A 69 -21.97 -13.69 11.79
C GLU A 69 -20.89 -13.28 12.81
#